data_AF-A0A321LQ65-F1
#
_entry.id   AF-A0A321LQ65-F1
#
_cell.length_a   1.000
_cell.length_b   1.000
_cell.length_c   1.000
_cell.angle_alpha   90.00
_cell.angle_beta   90.00
_cell.angle_gamma   90.00
#
_symmetry.space_group_name_H-M   'P 1'
#
loop_
_entity.id
_entity.type
_entity.pdbx_description
1 polymer ?
#
loop_
_entity_poly.entity_id
_entity_poly.type
_entity_poly.pdbx_seq_one_letter_code
_entity_poly.pdbx_strand_id
1 'polypeptide(L)'
;MNSGKKAATMALLFLAFLILPARSANAQTNPQANPQPSTPVAPKVVGLEGNLEADDIIRVEVERLDDWSKTNDPKKLIPYLNGLALRGNYPAEIHASKNHIHFHLQITRDNKDTWVDLLGAPVGIRKPVTFSVGPENQSPFESIYDEANRVRLTVISPWYGVISLVVVLVTLVLFLWLARRTNIIREPGPNPVFGKLRPYNLGRTQMAFWFFLIYASYVVIWLITNALDTITASLLGLMGISAGTALSEALIDSGKDSATENNLQEMTAEKQAIEQTIPEIQSQIATVQSKEQMMPRDLSIMESVSKDLQDRRARLAQVNLQIQTLAPSVSARASAGFLKDILSDANGYSFHRFQIFAWTIVLGIIFISSVYNSLTMPEFSSTLLGLMGISSGTYIGFKFPERR
;
A
#
# COMPACT_ATOMS: atom_id res chain seq x y z
N MET A 1 28.66 -6.12 2.28
CA MET A 1 28.42 -6.97 3.47
C MET A 1 28.50 -6.06 4.70
N ASN A 2 27.51 -6.14 5.59
CA ASN A 2 27.34 -5.40 6.85
C ASN A 2 27.08 -3.88 6.82
N SER A 3 25.80 -3.51 6.90
CA SER A 3 25.34 -2.62 7.98
C SER A 3 24.03 -3.19 8.51
N GLY A 4 24.11 -3.78 9.70
CA GLY A 4 23.01 -4.44 10.38
C GLY A 4 22.24 -3.46 11.27
N LYS A 5 20.93 -3.65 11.26
CA LYS A 5 20.06 -3.80 12.43
C LYS A 5 20.33 -2.85 13.60
N LYS A 6 19.43 -1.88 13.80
CA LYS A 6 19.00 -1.50 15.16
C LYS A 6 17.49 -1.35 15.19
N ALA A 7 16.83 -2.41 15.64
CA ALA A 7 15.51 -2.35 16.25
C ALA A 7 15.57 -3.20 17.53
N ALA A 8 14.85 -2.72 18.55
CA ALA A 8 14.41 -3.39 19.78
C ALA A 8 15.14 -3.05 21.10
N THR A 9 14.36 -2.34 21.95
CA THR A 9 14.10 -2.56 23.39
C THR A 9 15.19 -2.35 24.46
N MET A 10 14.95 -1.46 25.43
CA MET A 10 14.69 -1.83 26.83
C MET A 10 14.30 -0.67 27.76
N ALA A 11 13.69 -1.06 28.88
CA ALA A 11 12.96 -0.30 29.89
C ALA A 11 13.82 0.43 30.95
N LEU A 12 13.18 1.41 31.60
CA LEU A 12 13.28 1.89 32.99
C LEU A 12 14.41 1.35 33.90
N LEU A 13 15.16 2.26 34.54
CA LEU A 13 15.43 2.26 36.00
C LEU A 13 16.10 3.57 36.49
N PHE A 14 15.67 3.99 37.68
CA PHE A 14 16.13 5.09 38.53
C PHE A 14 17.60 4.93 39.02
N LEU A 15 18.32 6.04 39.29
CA LEU A 15 18.65 6.59 40.63
C LEU A 15 19.96 7.42 40.68
N ALA A 16 19.85 8.59 41.33
CA ALA A 16 20.80 9.29 42.23
C ALA A 16 22.15 9.90 41.77
N PHE A 17 22.17 11.25 41.85
CA PHE A 17 23.08 12.12 42.62
C PHE A 17 24.59 11.81 42.73
N LEU A 18 25.41 12.78 42.33
CA LEU A 18 26.49 13.29 43.18
C LEU A 18 26.86 14.74 42.81
N ILE A 19 26.66 15.62 43.80
CA ILE A 19 27.10 17.01 43.87
C ILE A 19 28.58 17.03 44.26
N LEU A 20 29.39 17.87 43.61
CA LEU A 20 30.65 18.39 44.15
C LEU A 20 30.81 19.85 43.68
N PRO A 21 30.98 20.84 44.58
CA PRO A 21 31.25 22.22 44.20
C PRO A 21 32.76 22.40 43.97
N ALA A 22 33.15 22.95 42.83
CA ALA A 22 34.51 23.42 42.62
C ALA A 22 34.68 24.80 43.27
N ARG A 23 35.72 24.91 44.09
CA ARG A 23 36.14 26.08 44.89
C ARG A 23 36.43 27.31 44.02
N SER A 24 35.98 28.46 44.52
CA SER A 24 36.45 29.79 44.12
C SER A 24 37.89 30.01 44.59
N ALA A 25 38.74 30.54 43.70
CA ALA A 25 40.01 31.17 44.06
C ALA A 25 40.15 32.49 43.28
N ASN A 26 40.51 33.55 44.02
CA ASN A 26 40.57 34.95 43.59
C ASN A 26 41.71 35.25 42.60
N ALA A 27 41.46 36.25 41.74
CA ALA A 27 42.26 37.42 41.31
C ALA A 27 43.80 37.35 41.51
N GLN A 28 44.72 37.72 40.61
CA GLN A 28 44.88 38.78 39.58
C GLN A 28 45.93 38.24 38.56
N THR A 29 45.94 38.62 37.29
CA THR A 29 46.71 39.79 36.80
C THR A 29 46.24 40.19 35.39
N ASN A 30 46.14 41.50 35.17
CA ASN A 30 45.99 42.13 33.86
C ASN A 30 47.35 42.14 33.14
N PRO A 31 47.40 41.71 31.87
CA PRO A 31 48.32 42.29 30.90
C PRO A 31 47.56 43.17 29.90
N GLN A 32 48.12 44.34 29.68
CA GLN A 32 47.68 45.40 28.77
C GLN A 32 47.11 44.89 27.46
N ALA A 33 45.89 45.33 27.14
CA ALA A 33 45.29 45.21 25.82
C ALA A 33 46.10 46.03 24.81
N ASN A 34 46.86 45.36 23.96
CA ASN A 34 47.18 45.91 22.65
C ASN A 34 45.86 46.07 21.88
N PRO A 35 45.64 47.18 21.16
CA PRO A 35 44.49 47.28 20.26
C PRO A 35 44.66 46.23 19.17
N GLN A 36 43.94 45.12 19.32
CA GLN A 36 43.83 44.10 18.31
C GLN A 36 43.20 44.77 17.07
N PRO A 37 43.79 44.64 15.88
CA PRO A 37 43.19 45.18 14.67
C PRO A 37 41.75 44.65 14.59
N SER A 38 40.80 45.57 14.49
CA SER A 38 39.37 45.25 14.37
C SER A 38 39.21 44.16 13.31
N THR A 39 38.89 42.95 13.74
CA THR A 39 38.55 41.85 12.83
C THR A 39 37.49 42.39 11.87
N PRO A 40 37.63 42.22 10.54
CA PRO A 40 36.56 42.58 9.63
C PRO A 40 35.29 41.88 10.12
N VAL A 41 34.29 42.66 10.56
CA VAL A 41 33.05 42.07 11.09
C VAL A 41 32.47 41.21 9.99
N ALA A 42 32.26 39.93 10.28
CA ALA A 42 31.78 38.96 9.32
C ALA A 42 30.36 39.34 8.85
N PRO A 43 29.94 38.90 7.65
CA PRO A 43 28.56 39.06 7.21
C PRO A 43 27.61 38.42 8.20
N LYS A 44 26.40 38.97 8.32
CA LYS A 44 25.38 38.47 9.24
C LYS A 44 24.01 38.45 8.59
N VAL A 45 23.28 37.35 8.73
CA VAL A 45 21.90 37.23 8.27
C VAL A 45 20.99 37.94 9.27
N VAL A 46 20.25 38.95 8.80
CA VAL A 46 19.42 39.83 9.64
C VAL A 46 17.96 39.90 9.21
N GLY A 47 17.62 39.36 8.04
CA GLY A 47 16.26 39.36 7.52
C GLY A 47 15.96 38.15 6.64
N LEU A 48 14.72 37.69 6.71
CA LEU A 48 14.16 36.62 5.90
C LEU A 48 12.72 36.99 5.55
N GLU A 49 12.45 37.18 4.26
CA GLU A 49 11.14 37.43 3.68
C GLU A 49 10.75 36.26 2.76
N GLY A 50 9.45 35.94 2.72
CA GLY A 50 8.91 34.78 1.99
C GLY A 50 8.54 33.62 2.91
N ASN A 51 7.97 32.55 2.35
CA ASN A 51 7.68 31.35 3.13
C ASN A 51 8.87 30.40 3.05
N LEU A 52 9.32 29.95 4.21
CA LEU A 52 10.30 28.88 4.27
C LEU A 52 9.56 27.56 4.00
N GLU A 53 9.49 27.17 2.73
CA GLU A 53 8.79 25.99 2.23
C GLU A 53 9.61 25.38 1.07
N ALA A 54 9.52 24.07 0.87
CA ALA A 54 10.18 23.42 -0.26
C ALA A 54 9.60 23.99 -1.58
N ASP A 55 10.48 24.24 -2.55
CA ASP A 55 10.17 24.80 -3.87
C ASP A 55 9.67 26.26 -3.89
N ASP A 56 9.67 26.97 -2.74
CA ASP A 56 9.35 28.41 -2.69
C ASP A 56 10.59 29.30 -2.83
N ILE A 57 10.39 30.58 -3.16
CA ILE A 57 11.45 31.58 -3.27
C ILE A 57 11.46 32.42 -1.99
N ILE A 58 12.64 32.52 -1.37
CA ILE A 58 12.87 33.36 -0.20
C ILE A 58 13.84 34.49 -0.54
N ARG A 59 13.63 35.64 0.11
CA ARG A 59 14.57 36.77 0.10
C ARG A 59 15.27 36.85 1.45
N VAL A 60 16.58 36.89 1.42
CA VAL A 60 17.44 36.95 2.60
C VAL A 60 18.18 38.27 2.62
N GLU A 61 18.18 38.93 3.77
CA GLU A 61 19.00 40.12 4.03
C GLU A 61 20.27 39.71 4.77
N VAL A 62 21.42 39.98 4.15
CA VAL A 62 22.75 39.69 4.68
C VAL A 62 23.50 41.00 4.86
N GLU A 63 23.65 41.45 6.09
CA GLU A 63 24.38 42.66 6.42
C GLU A 63 25.84 42.54 5.95
N ARG A 64 26.38 43.64 5.40
CA ARG A 64 27.76 43.73 4.87
C ARG A 64 28.03 42.78 3.69
N LEU A 65 27.00 42.37 2.97
CA LEU A 65 27.15 41.55 1.77
C LEU A 65 27.97 42.26 0.68
N ASP A 66 27.73 43.56 0.46
CA ASP A 66 28.49 44.35 -0.53
C ASP A 66 30.00 44.27 -0.26
N ASP A 67 30.41 44.53 0.98
CA ASP A 67 31.82 44.49 1.39
C ASP A 67 32.43 43.09 1.25
N TRP A 68 31.70 42.05 1.64
CA TRP A 68 32.15 40.67 1.52
C TRP A 68 32.28 40.22 0.06
N SER A 69 31.38 40.70 -0.82
CA SER A 69 31.37 40.38 -2.24
C SER A 69 32.53 40.99 -3.04
N LYS A 70 33.25 41.97 -2.46
CA LYS A 70 34.46 42.55 -3.09
C LYS A 70 35.63 41.56 -3.13
N THR A 71 35.66 40.62 -2.20
CA THR A 71 36.75 39.62 -2.08
C THR A 71 36.28 38.18 -2.24
N ASN A 72 34.97 37.93 -2.20
CA ASN A 72 34.37 36.61 -2.32
C ASN A 72 33.25 36.59 -3.37
N ASP A 73 32.96 35.42 -3.92
CA ASP A 73 31.90 35.25 -4.92
C ASP A 73 30.54 34.97 -4.25
N PRO A 74 29.58 35.91 -4.27
CA PRO A 74 28.27 35.72 -3.67
C PRO A 74 27.42 34.66 -4.37
N LYS A 75 27.76 34.25 -5.61
CA LYS A 75 27.04 33.17 -6.32
C LYS A 75 27.27 31.79 -5.70
N LYS A 76 28.29 31.65 -4.86
CA LYS A 76 28.62 30.39 -4.15
C LYS A 76 28.01 30.30 -2.76
N LEU A 77 27.17 31.27 -2.40
CA LEU A 77 26.42 31.22 -1.15
C LEU A 77 25.27 30.22 -1.28
N ILE A 78 25.00 29.49 -0.20
CA ILE A 78 23.89 28.56 -0.11
C ILE A 78 23.17 28.74 1.24
N PRO A 79 21.88 28.40 1.32
CA PRO A 79 21.14 28.44 2.57
C PRO A 79 21.48 27.22 3.46
N TYR A 80 21.43 27.45 4.77
CA TYR A 80 21.64 26.47 5.82
C TYR A 80 20.41 26.41 6.72
N LEU A 81 19.90 25.20 6.97
CA LEU A 81 18.78 24.95 7.88
C LEU A 81 19.22 23.98 8.98
N ASN A 82 19.11 24.36 10.25
CA ASN A 82 19.67 23.58 11.37
C ASN A 82 21.16 23.22 11.18
N GLY A 83 21.92 24.09 10.51
CA GLY A 83 23.32 23.86 10.14
C GLY A 83 23.53 22.90 8.97
N LEU A 84 22.46 22.33 8.38
CA LEU A 84 22.55 21.49 7.19
C LEU A 84 22.55 22.35 5.92
N ALA A 85 23.54 22.13 5.06
CA ALA A 85 23.75 22.86 3.82
C ALA A 85 22.78 22.40 2.73
N LEU A 86 21.97 23.33 2.18
CA LEU A 86 21.12 23.06 1.01
C LEU A 86 21.91 23.23 -0.28
N ARG A 87 22.84 22.31 -0.54
CA ARG A 87 23.69 22.31 -1.75
C ARG A 87 22.85 22.33 -3.03
N GLY A 88 23.37 22.99 -4.07
CA GLY A 88 22.64 23.18 -5.33
C GLY A 88 21.63 24.33 -5.31
N ASN A 89 21.23 24.85 -4.15
CA ASN A 89 20.35 26.02 -4.04
C ASN A 89 21.18 27.30 -4.01
N TYR A 90 21.77 27.63 -5.16
CA TYR A 90 22.53 28.87 -5.36
C TYR A 90 21.58 30.08 -5.48
N PRO A 91 22.09 31.31 -5.35
CA PRO A 91 21.27 32.50 -5.48
C PRO A 91 20.64 32.59 -6.87
N ALA A 92 19.32 32.75 -6.92
CA ALA A 92 18.60 33.06 -8.13
C ALA A 92 18.88 34.51 -8.58
N GLU A 93 18.92 35.43 -7.62
CA GLU A 93 19.21 36.85 -7.82
C GLU A 93 20.06 37.39 -6.68
N ILE A 94 20.97 38.32 -6.98
CA ILE A 94 21.87 38.95 -6.01
C ILE A 94 21.79 40.46 -6.17
N HIS A 95 21.39 41.16 -5.11
CA HIS A 95 21.38 42.61 -5.03
C HIS A 95 22.34 43.07 -3.93
N ALA A 96 23.66 42.97 -4.22
CA ALA A 96 24.72 43.27 -3.25
C ALA A 96 24.60 44.68 -2.64
N SER A 97 24.30 45.70 -3.44
CA SER A 97 24.12 47.09 -2.98
C SER A 97 22.93 47.29 -2.04
N LYS A 98 21.97 46.36 -2.03
CA LYS A 98 20.82 46.34 -1.13
C LYS A 98 20.94 45.26 -0.06
N ASN A 99 22.07 44.56 0.03
CA ASN A 99 22.27 43.45 0.95
C ASN A 99 21.24 42.30 0.83
N HIS A 100 20.63 42.11 -0.35
CA HIS A 100 19.63 41.07 -0.55
C HIS A 100 20.10 39.95 -1.47
N ILE A 101 19.68 38.73 -1.15
CA ILE A 101 19.89 37.53 -1.96
C ILE A 101 18.58 36.76 -2.05
N HIS A 102 18.20 36.33 -3.26
CA HIS A 102 17.05 35.46 -3.46
C HIS A 102 17.51 34.01 -3.63
N PHE A 103 16.90 33.10 -2.90
CA PHE A 103 17.14 31.66 -3.03
C PHE A 103 15.84 30.96 -3.41
N HIS A 104 15.91 30.04 -4.37
CA HIS A 104 14.84 29.09 -4.65
C HIS A 104 15.14 27.80 -3.87
N LEU A 105 14.24 27.43 -2.95
CA LEU A 105 14.40 26.29 -2.05
C LEU A 105 14.05 24.95 -2.72
N GLN A 106 14.62 24.70 -3.89
CA GLN A 106 14.34 23.50 -4.66
C GLN A 106 14.92 22.24 -3.98
N ILE A 107 14.20 21.13 -4.10
CA ILE A 107 14.73 19.79 -3.81
C ILE A 107 15.50 19.32 -5.05
N THR A 108 16.82 19.32 -4.97
CA THR A 108 17.74 18.86 -6.01
C THR A 108 18.29 17.49 -5.66
N ARG A 109 19.04 16.89 -6.59
CA ARG A 109 19.73 15.62 -6.32
C ARG A 109 20.80 15.76 -5.22
N ASP A 110 21.41 16.93 -5.10
CA ASP A 110 22.54 17.18 -4.22
C ASP A 110 22.13 17.49 -2.77
N ASN A 111 20.88 17.93 -2.56
CA ASN A 111 20.34 18.25 -1.24
C ASN A 111 19.14 17.37 -0.82
N LYS A 112 18.80 16.34 -1.61
CA LYS A 112 17.66 15.46 -1.33
C LYS A 112 17.72 14.87 0.08
N ASP A 113 18.88 14.32 0.47
CA ASP A 113 19.06 13.72 1.80
C ASP A 113 18.91 14.75 2.91
N THR A 114 19.39 15.97 2.69
CA THR A 114 19.20 17.10 3.62
C THR A 114 17.73 17.46 3.78
N TRP A 115 16.97 17.51 2.68
CA TRP A 115 15.53 17.74 2.76
C TRP A 115 14.79 16.60 3.45
N VAL A 116 15.22 15.36 3.25
CA VAL A 116 14.67 14.19 3.97
C VAL A 116 14.91 14.33 5.47
N ASP A 117 16.11 14.72 5.92
CA ASP A 117 16.41 14.94 7.34
C ASP A 117 15.60 16.12 7.94
N LEU A 118 15.32 17.13 7.13
CA LEU A 118 14.56 18.31 7.55
C LEU A 118 13.05 18.05 7.65
N LEU A 119 12.47 17.38 6.64
CA LEU A 119 11.03 17.23 6.44
C LEU A 119 10.50 15.84 6.85
N GLY A 120 11.36 14.83 6.95
CA GLY A 120 11.03 13.49 7.39
C GLY A 120 10.63 13.43 8.87
N ALA A 121 9.89 12.37 9.21
CA ALA A 121 9.29 12.15 10.53
C ALA A 121 8.58 13.41 11.09
N PRO A 122 7.64 14.01 10.33
CA PRO A 122 7.07 15.30 10.69
C PRO A 122 6.22 15.19 11.96
N VAL A 123 6.56 16.02 12.97
CA VAL A 123 5.80 16.12 14.22
C VAL A 123 4.57 17.05 14.07
N GLY A 124 4.54 17.85 13.00
CA GLY A 124 3.44 18.76 12.70
C GLY A 124 3.55 19.37 11.32
N ILE A 125 2.62 20.28 11.02
CA ILE A 125 2.48 20.95 9.70
C ILE A 125 3.58 22.00 9.48
N ARG A 126 4.18 22.50 10.57
CA ARG A 126 5.33 23.42 10.56
C ARG A 126 6.36 22.98 11.59
N LYS A 127 7.64 23.17 11.30
CA LYS A 127 8.78 22.81 12.17
C LYS A 127 9.64 24.05 12.44
N PRO A 128 9.99 24.35 13.71
CA PRO A 128 10.93 25.41 14.00
C PRO A 128 12.36 24.99 13.62
N VAL A 129 13.06 25.82 12.86
CA VAL A 129 14.42 25.59 12.37
C VAL A 129 15.28 26.84 12.53
N THR A 130 16.59 26.66 12.68
CA THR A 130 17.55 27.77 12.52
C THR A 130 17.79 28.00 11.03
N PHE A 131 18.09 29.24 10.66
CA PHE A 131 18.33 29.63 9.27
C PHE A 131 19.59 30.48 9.15
N SER A 132 20.44 30.18 8.19
CA SER A 132 21.57 31.05 7.83
C SER A 132 21.93 30.89 6.35
N VAL A 133 22.90 31.67 5.90
CA VAL A 133 23.49 31.62 4.56
C VAL A 133 24.99 31.59 4.72
N GLY A 134 25.70 30.89 3.85
CA GLY A 134 27.15 30.91 3.85
C GLY A 134 27.77 30.25 2.64
N PRO A 135 29.10 30.31 2.51
CA PRO A 135 29.82 29.63 1.44
C PRO A 135 29.73 28.13 1.61
N GLU A 136 29.49 27.38 0.53
CA GLU A 136 29.25 25.93 0.56
C GLU A 136 30.27 25.09 1.36
N ASN A 137 31.54 25.50 1.37
CA ASN A 137 32.64 24.78 2.02
C ASN A 137 33.17 25.48 3.28
N GLN A 138 32.42 26.43 3.84
CA GLN A 138 32.80 27.16 5.05
C GLN A 138 31.65 27.16 6.06
N SER A 139 31.94 27.65 7.28
CA SER A 139 30.90 27.85 8.28
C SER A 139 29.86 28.86 7.76
N PRO A 140 28.56 28.64 8.05
CA PRO A 140 27.54 29.62 7.73
C PRO A 140 27.82 30.93 8.46
N PHE A 141 27.32 32.03 7.90
CA PHE A 141 27.38 33.33 8.56
C PHE A 141 26.61 33.29 9.88
N GLU A 142 26.93 34.23 10.77
CA GLU A 142 26.09 34.44 11.94
C GLU A 142 24.69 34.84 11.47
N SER A 143 23.68 34.45 12.23
CA SER A 143 22.28 34.72 11.90
C SER A 143 21.53 35.12 13.15
N ILE A 144 20.59 36.04 13.01
CA ILE A 144 19.62 36.32 14.06
C ILE A 144 18.64 35.15 14.26
N TYR A 145 18.54 34.22 13.30
CA TYR A 145 17.67 33.06 13.32
C TYR A 145 18.38 31.82 13.89
N ASP A 146 18.85 31.96 15.12
CA ASP A 146 19.57 30.93 15.86
C ASP A 146 18.62 30.09 16.74
N GLU A 147 19.18 29.37 17.71
CA GLU A 147 18.42 28.54 18.64
C GLU A 147 17.41 29.32 19.50
N ALA A 148 17.66 30.61 19.76
CA ALA A 148 16.75 31.45 20.53
C ALA A 148 15.60 32.00 19.67
N ASN A 149 15.85 32.22 18.37
CA ASN A 149 14.93 32.89 17.44
C ASN A 149 14.66 32.05 16.18
N ARG A 150 14.14 30.84 16.37
CA ARG A 150 13.87 29.91 15.26
C ARG A 150 12.76 30.41 14.32
N VAL A 151 12.93 30.15 13.02
CA VAL A 151 11.92 30.39 11.97
C VAL A 151 11.10 29.13 11.70
N ARG A 152 9.89 29.28 11.15
CA ARG A 152 9.00 28.14 10.89
C ARG A 152 9.14 27.66 9.45
N LEU A 153 9.70 26.47 9.27
CA LEU A 153 9.67 25.72 8.01
C LEU A 153 8.27 25.11 7.85
N THR A 154 7.58 25.41 6.75
CA THR A 154 6.32 24.78 6.36
C THR A 154 6.64 23.40 5.76
N VAL A 155 6.03 22.36 6.33
CA VAL A 155 6.18 20.97 5.86
C VAL A 155 5.02 20.61 4.94
N ILE A 156 3.81 21.03 5.30
CA ILE A 156 2.60 20.84 4.49
C ILE A 156 1.86 22.17 4.47
N SER A 157 1.49 22.65 3.29
CA SER A 157 0.59 23.79 3.21
C SER A 157 -0.79 23.45 3.81
N PRO A 158 -1.31 24.19 4.80
CA PRO A 158 -2.53 23.82 5.52
C PRO A 158 -3.75 23.63 4.62
N TRP A 159 -3.92 24.49 3.62
CA TRP A 159 -5.08 24.46 2.72
C TRP A 159 -5.03 23.24 1.79
N TYR A 160 -3.90 23.02 1.12
CA TYR A 160 -3.71 21.85 0.27
C TYR A 160 -3.73 20.55 1.09
N GLY A 161 -3.20 20.57 2.31
CA GLY A 161 -3.28 19.45 3.24
C GLY A 161 -4.72 19.06 3.56
N VAL A 162 -5.59 20.02 3.85
CA VAL A 162 -7.02 19.77 4.12
C VAL A 162 -7.73 19.25 2.87
N ILE A 163 -7.52 19.88 1.71
CA ILE A 163 -8.14 19.44 0.44
C ILE A 163 -7.75 18.00 0.14
N SER A 164 -6.45 17.69 0.16
CA SER A 164 -5.94 16.35 -0.09
C SER A 164 -6.47 15.32 0.92
N LEU A 165 -6.55 15.67 2.20
CA LEU A 165 -7.14 14.81 3.22
C LEU A 165 -8.61 14.51 2.92
N VAL A 166 -9.40 15.52 2.56
CA VAL A 166 -10.81 15.35 2.18
C VAL A 166 -10.93 14.44 0.96
N VAL A 167 -10.13 14.65 -0.08
CA VAL A 167 -10.15 13.84 -1.30
C VAL A 167 -9.82 12.37 -0.99
N VAL A 168 -8.78 12.12 -0.18
CA VAL A 168 -8.41 10.76 0.25
C VAL A 168 -9.52 10.11 1.06
N LEU A 169 -10.11 10.83 2.03
CA LEU A 169 -11.19 10.32 2.87
C LEU A 169 -12.47 10.05 2.07
N VAL A 170 -12.87 10.94 1.17
CA VAL A 170 -14.04 10.75 0.30
C VAL A 170 -13.86 9.51 -0.56
N THR A 171 -12.68 9.36 -1.18
CA THR A 171 -12.36 8.19 -2.00
C THR A 171 -12.39 6.90 -1.18
N LEU A 172 -11.82 6.91 0.03
CA LEU A 172 -11.85 5.76 0.93
C LEU A 172 -13.27 5.42 1.39
N VAL A 173 -14.07 6.42 1.79
CA VAL A 173 -15.46 6.21 2.23
C VAL A 173 -16.31 5.69 1.08
N LEU A 174 -16.18 6.25 -0.12
CA LEU A 174 -16.85 5.76 -1.33
C LEU A 174 -16.47 4.31 -1.61
N PHE A 175 -15.18 3.98 -1.53
CA PHE A 175 -14.72 2.61 -1.73
C PHE A 175 -15.24 1.66 -0.65
N LEU A 176 -15.22 2.03 0.62
CA LEU A 176 -15.77 1.21 1.70
C LEU A 176 -17.28 1.02 1.55
N TRP A 177 -18.00 2.03 1.06
CA TRP A 177 -19.40 1.93 0.72
C TRP A 177 -19.62 0.95 -0.45
N LEU A 178 -18.86 1.07 -1.54
CA LEU A 178 -18.87 0.13 -2.67
C LEU A 178 -18.50 -1.30 -2.24
N ALA A 179 -17.47 -1.47 -1.42
CA ALA A 179 -17.02 -2.76 -0.91
C ALA A 179 -18.09 -3.48 -0.07
N ARG A 180 -18.91 -2.72 0.67
CA ARG A 180 -20.01 -3.26 1.47
C ARG A 180 -21.26 -3.55 0.65
N ARG A 181 -21.56 -2.73 -0.36
CA ARG A 181 -22.81 -2.80 -1.14
C ARG A 181 -22.69 -3.61 -2.43
N THR A 182 -21.49 -3.81 -2.93
CA THR A 182 -21.23 -4.44 -4.24
C THR A 182 -20.28 -5.62 -4.11
N ASN A 183 -20.02 -6.29 -5.24
CA ASN A 183 -19.08 -7.41 -5.34
C ASN A 183 -17.66 -6.98 -5.76
N ILE A 184 -17.31 -5.70 -5.64
CA ILE A 184 -16.03 -5.15 -6.13
C ILE A 184 -14.79 -5.84 -5.53
N ILE A 185 -14.84 -6.26 -4.26
CA ILE A 185 -13.78 -7.05 -3.60
C ILE A 185 -14.24 -8.45 -3.17
N ARG A 186 -15.35 -8.93 -3.72
CA ARG A 186 -15.90 -10.27 -3.42
C ARG A 186 -15.58 -11.24 -4.55
N GLU A 187 -15.73 -12.53 -4.27
CA GLU A 187 -15.51 -13.59 -5.26
C GLU A 187 -16.38 -13.40 -6.53
N PRO A 188 -15.88 -13.76 -7.72
CA PRO A 188 -16.70 -13.87 -8.92
C PRO A 188 -17.72 -15.02 -8.78
N GLY A 189 -18.65 -15.15 -9.72
CA GLY A 189 -19.65 -16.23 -9.72
C GLY A 189 -21.09 -15.78 -9.50
N PRO A 190 -22.04 -16.69 -9.26
CA PRO A 190 -23.45 -16.36 -9.01
C PRO A 190 -23.66 -15.73 -7.63
N ASN A 191 -24.77 -15.00 -7.44
CA ASN A 191 -25.12 -14.47 -6.13
C ASN A 191 -25.66 -15.58 -5.21
N PRO A 192 -25.33 -15.56 -3.91
CA PRO A 192 -25.97 -16.43 -2.91
C PRO A 192 -27.49 -16.23 -2.88
N VAL A 193 -28.19 -17.16 -2.23
CA VAL A 193 -29.64 -17.09 -1.94
C VAL A 193 -30.02 -15.69 -1.42
N PHE A 194 -31.19 -15.20 -1.86
CA PHE A 194 -31.72 -13.85 -1.67
C PHE A 194 -31.21 -13.11 -0.41
N GLY A 195 -30.51 -12.00 -0.64
CA GLY A 195 -30.09 -11.05 0.39
C GLY A 195 -28.71 -11.31 1.01
N LYS A 196 -28.05 -12.43 0.70
CA LYS A 196 -26.67 -12.69 1.17
C LYS A 196 -25.63 -12.29 0.13
N LEU A 197 -24.53 -11.70 0.60
CA LEU A 197 -23.41 -11.27 -0.23
C LEU A 197 -22.36 -12.39 -0.35
N ARG A 198 -21.60 -12.37 -1.44
CA ARG A 198 -20.50 -13.31 -1.72
C ARG A 198 -19.35 -13.16 -0.72
N PRO A 199 -18.50 -14.17 -0.50
CA PRO A 199 -17.35 -14.06 0.38
C PRO A 199 -16.34 -13.04 -0.18
N TYR A 200 -15.57 -12.42 0.70
CA TYR A 200 -14.48 -11.54 0.28
C TYR A 200 -13.35 -12.33 -0.39
N ASN A 201 -12.80 -11.78 -1.48
CA ASN A 201 -11.64 -12.34 -2.16
C ASN A 201 -10.35 -11.72 -1.60
N LEU A 202 -9.38 -12.57 -1.24
CA LEU A 202 -8.10 -12.13 -0.66
C LEU A 202 -7.32 -11.24 -1.64
N GLY A 203 -7.17 -11.67 -2.90
CA GLY A 203 -6.40 -10.93 -3.91
C GLY A 203 -6.97 -9.53 -4.19
N ARG A 204 -8.29 -9.41 -4.37
CA ARG A 204 -8.96 -8.10 -4.56
C ARG A 204 -8.84 -7.20 -3.33
N THR A 205 -8.89 -7.79 -2.13
CA THR A 205 -8.70 -7.05 -0.88
C THR A 205 -7.26 -6.54 -0.75
N GLN A 206 -6.26 -7.34 -1.14
CA GLN A 206 -4.87 -6.89 -1.20
C GLN A 206 -4.66 -5.76 -2.21
N MET A 207 -5.23 -5.87 -3.42
CA MET A 207 -5.16 -4.79 -4.40
C MET A 207 -5.72 -3.49 -3.84
N ALA A 208 -6.88 -3.55 -3.19
CA ALA A 208 -7.48 -2.39 -2.57
C ALA A 208 -6.58 -1.80 -1.47
N PHE A 209 -6.03 -2.64 -0.61
CA PHE A 209 -5.08 -2.23 0.43
C PHE A 209 -3.87 -1.50 -0.16
N TRP A 210 -3.19 -2.10 -1.13
CA TRP A 210 -2.02 -1.51 -1.77
C TRP A 210 -2.35 -0.25 -2.56
N PHE A 211 -3.48 -0.22 -3.26
CA PHE A 211 -3.97 0.96 -3.96
C PHE A 211 -4.11 2.14 -3.00
N PHE A 212 -4.83 1.98 -1.89
CA PHE A 212 -5.04 3.08 -0.94
C PHE A 212 -3.75 3.48 -0.23
N LEU A 213 -2.87 2.53 0.06
CA LEU A 213 -1.59 2.81 0.68
C LEU A 213 -0.69 3.64 -0.24
N ILE A 214 -0.54 3.22 -1.50
CA ILE A 214 0.24 3.94 -2.52
C ILE A 214 -0.39 5.30 -2.81
N TYR A 215 -1.72 5.35 -2.99
CA TYR A 215 -2.46 6.57 -3.28
C TYR A 215 -2.31 7.62 -2.18
N ALA A 216 -2.53 7.25 -0.92
CA ALA A 216 -2.38 8.17 0.20
C ALA A 216 -0.93 8.64 0.36
N SER A 217 0.03 7.73 0.22
CA SER A 217 1.45 8.07 0.31
C SER A 217 1.93 8.95 -0.85
N TYR A 218 1.45 8.73 -2.08
CA TYR A 218 1.71 9.60 -3.22
C TYR A 218 1.27 11.03 -2.92
N VAL A 219 0.04 11.20 -2.44
CA VAL A 219 -0.52 12.51 -2.09
C VAL A 219 0.29 13.19 -0.98
N VAL A 220 0.68 12.46 0.07
CA VAL A 220 1.49 13.02 1.17
C VAL A 220 2.88 13.43 0.70
N ILE A 221 3.58 12.59 -0.08
CA ILE A 221 4.91 12.93 -0.59
C ILE A 221 4.84 14.13 -1.52
N TRP A 222 3.84 14.16 -2.40
CA TRP A 222 3.61 15.30 -3.30
C TRP A 222 3.36 16.59 -2.51
N LEU A 223 2.55 16.56 -1.46
CA LEU A 223 2.28 17.73 -0.62
C LEU A 223 3.51 18.29 0.10
N ILE A 224 4.49 17.44 0.41
CA ILE A 224 5.68 17.82 1.20
C ILE A 224 6.85 18.21 0.28
N THR A 225 7.00 17.52 -0.84
CA THR A 225 8.19 17.63 -1.70
C THR A 225 7.91 18.30 -3.04
N ASN A 226 6.64 18.53 -3.38
CA ASN A 226 6.17 18.92 -4.71
C ASN A 226 6.61 17.97 -5.85
N ALA A 227 7.14 16.78 -5.52
CA ALA A 227 7.61 15.80 -6.50
C ALA A 227 6.45 14.95 -7.03
N LEU A 228 6.34 14.85 -8.36
CA LEU A 228 5.29 14.10 -9.05
C LEU A 228 5.76 12.70 -9.48
N ASP A 229 7.07 12.47 -9.57
CA ASP A 229 7.75 11.28 -10.11
C ASP A 229 8.20 10.31 -9.00
N THR A 230 7.30 9.99 -8.07
CA THR A 230 7.64 9.25 -6.83
C THR A 230 7.27 7.77 -6.86
N ILE A 231 6.52 7.31 -7.86
CA ILE A 231 6.08 5.91 -7.98
C ILE A 231 7.22 5.06 -8.54
N THR A 232 7.64 4.04 -7.78
CA THR A 232 8.75 3.16 -8.14
C THR A 232 8.30 2.01 -9.06
N ALA A 233 9.23 1.49 -9.87
CA ALA A 233 8.97 0.35 -10.73
C ALA A 233 8.65 -0.92 -9.92
N SER A 234 9.25 -1.08 -8.72
CA SER A 234 8.96 -2.21 -7.84
C SER A 234 7.53 -2.20 -7.30
N LEU A 235 6.90 -1.04 -7.11
CA LEU A 235 5.50 -0.94 -6.73
C LEU A 235 4.55 -1.29 -7.87
N LEU A 236 4.89 -0.91 -9.10
CA LEU A 236 4.16 -1.38 -10.27
C LEU A 236 4.27 -2.91 -10.40
N GLY A 237 5.45 -3.47 -10.12
CA GLY A 237 5.68 -4.92 -10.04
C GLY A 237 4.86 -5.59 -8.93
N LEU A 238 4.81 -5.00 -7.73
CA LEU A 238 4.00 -5.49 -6.60
C LEU A 238 2.51 -5.52 -6.96
N MET A 239 1.99 -4.43 -7.53
CA MET A 239 0.61 -4.36 -8.02
C MET A 239 0.36 -5.38 -9.13
N GLY A 240 1.33 -5.56 -10.05
CA GLY A 240 1.28 -6.55 -11.12
C GLY A 240 1.25 -8.00 -10.61
N ILE A 241 1.99 -8.33 -9.55
CA ILE A 241 1.95 -9.66 -8.92
C ILE A 241 0.59 -9.88 -8.24
N SER A 242 0.09 -8.92 -7.46
CA SER A 242 -1.24 -9.03 -6.85
C SER A 242 -2.35 -9.18 -7.91
N ALA A 243 -2.28 -8.39 -8.99
CA ALA A 243 -3.16 -8.48 -10.15
C ALA A 243 -3.08 -9.85 -10.82
N GLY A 244 -1.87 -10.31 -11.13
CA GLY A 244 -1.63 -11.61 -11.78
C GLY A 244 -2.15 -12.78 -10.95
N THR A 245 -1.94 -12.78 -9.63
CA THR A 245 -2.42 -13.84 -8.74
C THR A 245 -3.95 -13.86 -8.65
N ALA A 246 -4.59 -12.71 -8.48
CA ALA A 246 -6.05 -12.66 -8.40
C ALA A 246 -6.74 -13.00 -9.73
N LEU A 247 -6.15 -12.58 -10.86
CA LEU A 247 -6.63 -12.97 -12.19
C LEU A 247 -6.46 -14.47 -12.42
N SER A 248 -5.32 -15.05 -12.02
CA SER A 248 -5.08 -16.49 -12.13
C SER A 248 -6.06 -17.31 -11.28
N GLU A 249 -6.34 -16.88 -10.05
CA GLU A 249 -7.35 -17.50 -9.19
C GLU A 249 -8.74 -17.43 -9.83
N ALA A 250 -9.14 -16.26 -10.34
CA ALA A 250 -10.42 -16.08 -11.01
C ALA A 250 -10.56 -16.93 -12.28
N LEU A 251 -9.50 -17.09 -13.08
CA LEU A 251 -9.52 -17.94 -14.28
C LEU A 251 -9.68 -19.43 -13.93
N ILE A 252 -9.01 -19.91 -12.88
CA ILE A 252 -9.13 -21.32 -12.46
C ILE A 252 -10.51 -21.59 -11.86
N ASP A 253 -10.99 -20.69 -11.00
CA ASP A 253 -12.26 -20.88 -10.30
C ASP A 253 -13.43 -20.74 -11.28
N SER A 254 -13.39 -19.79 -12.23
CA SER A 254 -14.40 -19.70 -13.30
C SER A 254 -14.45 -20.95 -14.18
N GLY A 255 -13.30 -21.58 -14.47
CA GLY A 255 -13.26 -22.85 -15.21
C GLY A 255 -13.88 -24.02 -14.43
N LYS A 256 -13.63 -24.09 -13.12
CA LYS A 256 -14.23 -25.12 -12.24
C LYS A 256 -15.72 -24.90 -12.04
N ASP A 257 -16.14 -23.65 -11.83
CA ASP A 257 -17.55 -23.28 -11.69
C ASP A 257 -18.31 -23.58 -12.98
N SER A 258 -17.77 -23.20 -14.14
CA SER A 258 -18.39 -23.48 -15.44
C SER A 258 -18.49 -24.99 -15.73
N ALA A 259 -17.46 -25.77 -15.40
CA ALA A 259 -17.50 -27.22 -15.57
C ALA A 259 -18.54 -27.88 -14.64
N THR A 260 -18.67 -27.37 -13.41
CA THR A 260 -19.65 -27.88 -12.44
C THR A 260 -21.08 -27.48 -12.84
N GLU A 261 -21.29 -26.25 -13.32
CA GLU A 261 -22.57 -25.78 -13.85
C GLU A 261 -23.01 -26.57 -15.09
N ASN A 262 -22.11 -26.79 -16.05
CA ASN A 262 -22.40 -27.61 -17.24
C ASN A 262 -22.78 -29.05 -16.85
N ASN A 263 -22.03 -29.66 -15.92
CA ASN A 263 -22.32 -31.02 -15.45
C ASN A 263 -23.69 -31.08 -14.72
N LEU A 264 -24.03 -30.07 -13.90
CA LEU A 264 -25.36 -29.98 -13.30
C LEU A 264 -26.46 -29.80 -14.34
N GLN A 265 -26.25 -28.99 -15.38
CA GLN A 265 -27.22 -28.81 -16.46
C GLN A 265 -27.45 -30.13 -17.22
N GLU A 266 -26.38 -30.84 -17.56
CA GLU A 266 -26.46 -32.15 -18.22
C GLU A 266 -27.22 -33.17 -17.36
N MET A 267 -26.88 -33.29 -16.07
CA MET A 267 -27.60 -34.19 -15.16
C MET A 267 -29.06 -33.80 -14.96
N THR A 268 -29.36 -32.50 -14.91
CA THR A 268 -30.74 -32.01 -14.77
C THR A 268 -31.55 -32.30 -16.03
N ALA A 269 -30.96 -32.14 -17.21
CA ALA A 269 -31.59 -32.51 -18.48
C ALA A 269 -31.80 -34.02 -18.59
N GLU A 270 -30.82 -34.84 -18.17
CA GLU A 270 -30.93 -36.30 -18.13
C GLU A 270 -32.08 -36.72 -17.19
N LYS A 271 -32.15 -36.13 -15.99
CA LYS A 271 -33.25 -36.38 -15.05
C LYS A 271 -34.61 -36.09 -15.70
N GLN A 272 -34.78 -34.92 -16.33
CA GLN A 272 -36.03 -34.53 -16.97
C GLN A 272 -36.43 -35.49 -18.10
N ALA A 273 -35.46 -35.92 -18.92
CA ALA A 273 -35.71 -36.89 -19.98
C ALA A 273 -36.15 -38.26 -19.42
N ILE A 274 -35.53 -38.72 -18.33
CA ILE A 274 -35.93 -39.97 -17.68
C ILE A 274 -37.34 -39.85 -17.07
N GLU A 275 -37.63 -38.74 -16.38
CA GLU A 275 -38.95 -38.49 -15.79
C GLU A 275 -40.07 -38.46 -16.85
N GLN A 276 -39.80 -37.97 -18.06
CA GLN A 276 -40.75 -37.95 -19.18
C GLN A 276 -40.96 -39.33 -19.82
N THR A 277 -39.93 -40.20 -19.84
CA THR A 277 -40.01 -41.52 -20.48
C THR A 277 -40.67 -42.60 -19.60
N ILE A 278 -40.61 -42.46 -18.28
CA ILE A 278 -41.25 -43.39 -17.33
C ILE A 278 -42.77 -43.59 -17.57
N PRO A 279 -43.61 -42.54 -17.72
CA PRO A 279 -45.05 -42.72 -17.94
C PRO A 279 -45.36 -43.37 -19.31
N GLU A 280 -44.54 -43.11 -20.33
CA GLU A 280 -44.68 -43.75 -21.64
C GLU A 280 -44.46 -45.27 -21.55
N ILE A 281 -43.40 -45.70 -20.85
CA ILE A 281 -43.10 -47.11 -20.63
C ILE A 281 -44.18 -47.79 -19.78
N GLN A 282 -44.71 -47.11 -18.77
CA GLN A 282 -45.84 -47.60 -17.98
C GLN A 282 -47.09 -47.83 -18.84
N SER A 283 -47.37 -46.94 -19.79
CA SER A 283 -48.46 -47.09 -20.76
C SER A 283 -48.25 -48.30 -21.68
N GLN A 284 -47.02 -48.54 -22.15
CA GLN A 284 -46.69 -49.72 -22.96
C GLN A 284 -46.92 -51.02 -22.18
N ILE A 285 -46.53 -51.07 -20.89
CA ILE A 285 -46.80 -52.21 -20.01
C ILE A 285 -48.32 -52.44 -19.86
N ALA A 286 -49.09 -51.39 -19.58
CA ALA A 286 -50.55 -51.48 -19.45
C ALA A 286 -51.23 -51.97 -20.74
N THR A 287 -50.73 -51.53 -21.90
CA THR A 287 -51.22 -51.95 -23.21
C THR A 287 -50.97 -53.45 -23.45
N VAL A 288 -49.75 -53.95 -23.15
CA VAL A 288 -49.42 -55.37 -23.29
C VAL A 288 -50.23 -56.24 -22.31
N GLN A 289 -50.47 -55.75 -21.08
CA GLN A 289 -51.29 -56.43 -20.07
C GLN A 289 -52.76 -56.55 -20.44
N SER A 290 -53.30 -55.60 -21.20
CA SER A 290 -54.71 -55.57 -21.60
C SER A 290 -55.09 -56.57 -22.72
N LYS A 291 -54.12 -57.27 -23.31
CA LYS A 291 -54.37 -58.26 -24.39
C LYS A 291 -55.02 -59.53 -23.82
N GLU A 292 -56.18 -59.92 -24.37
CA GLU A 292 -56.95 -61.11 -23.96
C GLU A 292 -56.23 -62.46 -24.19
N GLN A 293 -55.33 -62.53 -25.17
CA GLN A 293 -54.46 -63.69 -25.43
C GLN A 293 -52.99 -63.27 -25.47
N MET A 294 -52.19 -63.83 -24.57
CA MET A 294 -50.77 -63.53 -24.44
C MET A 294 -49.95 -64.56 -25.19
N MET A 295 -49.17 -64.15 -26.20
CA MET A 295 -48.24 -65.07 -26.88
C MET A 295 -46.88 -65.13 -26.14
N PRO A 296 -46.07 -66.19 -26.33
CA PRO A 296 -44.71 -66.28 -25.78
C PRO A 296 -43.81 -65.07 -26.09
N ARG A 297 -44.03 -64.40 -27.23
CA ARG A 297 -43.32 -63.17 -27.61
C ARG A 297 -43.73 -61.98 -26.74
N ASP A 298 -45.00 -61.84 -26.37
CA ASP A 298 -45.49 -60.75 -25.51
C ASP A 298 -44.92 -60.84 -24.09
N LEU A 299 -44.71 -62.06 -23.58
CA LEU A 299 -44.04 -62.32 -22.29
C LEU A 299 -42.60 -61.80 -22.29
N SER A 300 -41.84 -62.07 -23.36
CA SER A 300 -40.46 -61.57 -23.50
C SER A 300 -40.38 -60.05 -23.65
N ILE A 301 -41.39 -59.43 -24.27
CA ILE A 301 -41.50 -57.96 -24.39
C ILE A 301 -41.84 -57.35 -23.02
N MET A 302 -42.76 -57.96 -22.26
CA MET A 302 -43.08 -57.49 -20.91
C MET A 302 -41.85 -57.57 -19.98
N GLU A 303 -41.09 -58.67 -20.06
CA GLU A 303 -39.86 -58.84 -19.28
C GLU A 303 -38.80 -57.79 -19.64
N SER A 304 -38.56 -57.54 -20.93
CA SER A 304 -37.57 -56.53 -21.34
C SER A 304 -37.98 -55.09 -20.99
N VAL A 305 -39.26 -54.75 -21.15
CA VAL A 305 -39.80 -53.41 -20.83
C VAL A 305 -39.87 -53.20 -19.31
N SER A 306 -40.23 -54.22 -18.53
CA SER A 306 -40.20 -54.14 -17.07
C SER A 306 -38.77 -53.98 -16.53
N LYS A 307 -37.79 -54.64 -17.16
CA LYS A 307 -36.37 -54.44 -16.87
C LYS A 307 -35.90 -53.02 -17.22
N ASP A 308 -36.25 -52.50 -18.39
CA ASP A 308 -35.91 -51.12 -18.79
C ASP A 308 -36.50 -50.08 -17.80
N LEU A 309 -37.73 -50.30 -17.33
CA LEU A 309 -38.35 -49.45 -16.31
C LEU A 309 -37.59 -49.50 -14.97
N GLN A 310 -37.12 -50.67 -14.55
CA GLN A 310 -36.31 -50.80 -13.32
C GLN A 310 -34.96 -50.09 -13.47
N ASP A 311 -34.30 -50.27 -14.61
CA ASP A 311 -33.01 -49.64 -14.91
C ASP A 311 -33.13 -48.10 -14.94
N ARG A 312 -34.18 -47.55 -15.57
CA ARG A 312 -34.45 -46.11 -15.58
C ARG A 312 -34.75 -45.54 -14.20
N ARG A 313 -35.50 -46.27 -13.37
CA ARG A 313 -35.75 -45.86 -11.97
C ARG A 313 -34.47 -45.86 -11.14
N ALA A 314 -33.61 -46.87 -11.32
CA ALA A 314 -32.32 -46.93 -10.67
C ALA A 314 -31.41 -45.77 -11.12
N ARG A 315 -31.38 -45.46 -12.42
CA ARG A 315 -30.64 -44.33 -12.97
C ARG A 315 -31.16 -43.00 -12.44
N LEU A 316 -32.48 -42.81 -12.37
CA LEU A 316 -33.10 -41.61 -11.80
C LEU A 316 -32.72 -41.42 -10.33
N ALA A 317 -32.66 -42.49 -9.54
CA ALA A 317 -32.19 -42.41 -8.16
C ALA A 317 -30.71 -41.99 -8.07
N GLN A 318 -29.86 -42.55 -8.93
CA GLN A 318 -28.43 -42.18 -9.00
C GLN A 318 -28.23 -40.72 -9.41
N VAL A 319 -28.90 -40.27 -10.48
CA VAL A 319 -28.82 -38.89 -10.97
C VAL A 319 -29.35 -37.92 -9.90
N ASN A 320 -30.44 -38.25 -9.20
CA ASN A 320 -30.93 -37.43 -8.10
C ASN A 320 -29.92 -37.31 -6.95
N LEU A 321 -29.22 -38.40 -6.59
CA LEU A 321 -28.16 -38.36 -5.59
C LEU A 321 -26.97 -37.51 -6.05
N GLN A 322 -26.55 -37.63 -7.31
CA GLN A 322 -25.46 -36.82 -7.87
C GLN A 322 -25.82 -35.33 -7.96
N ILE A 323 -27.05 -35.01 -8.35
CA ILE A 323 -27.54 -33.62 -8.32
C ILE A 323 -27.56 -33.10 -6.88
N GLN A 324 -27.99 -33.89 -5.89
CA GLN A 324 -28.00 -33.49 -4.48
C GLN A 324 -26.59 -33.29 -3.89
N THR A 325 -25.58 -33.99 -4.40
CA THR A 325 -24.18 -33.79 -3.96
C THR A 325 -23.50 -32.62 -4.67
N LEU A 326 -23.88 -32.32 -5.92
CA LEU A 326 -23.32 -31.23 -6.73
C LEU A 326 -24.02 -29.88 -6.56
N ALA A 327 -25.32 -29.88 -6.24
CA ALA A 327 -26.10 -28.66 -6.01
C ALA A 327 -25.57 -27.79 -4.83
N PRO A 328 -25.09 -28.35 -3.70
CA PRO A 328 -24.47 -27.59 -2.61
C PRO A 328 -23.14 -26.95 -3.02
N SER A 329 -22.38 -27.56 -3.93
CA SER A 329 -21.13 -26.98 -4.47
C SER A 329 -21.38 -25.79 -5.41
N VAL A 330 -22.54 -25.74 -6.06
CA VAL A 330 -22.97 -24.61 -6.92
C VAL A 330 -23.81 -23.57 -6.16
N SER A 331 -24.26 -23.92 -4.95
CA SER A 331 -24.86 -22.95 -4.02
C SER A 331 -23.81 -21.92 -3.63
N ALA A 332 -23.85 -20.75 -4.25
CA ALA A 332 -22.94 -19.64 -3.98
C ALA A 332 -22.78 -19.45 -2.47
N ARG A 333 -21.56 -19.68 -1.96
CA ARG A 333 -21.25 -19.55 -0.55
C ARG A 333 -21.61 -18.15 -0.11
N ALA A 334 -22.41 -18.04 0.94
CA ALA A 334 -22.63 -16.76 1.59
C ALA A 334 -21.38 -16.35 2.38
N SER A 335 -21.09 -15.05 2.40
CA SER A 335 -20.08 -14.47 3.30
C SER A 335 -20.37 -14.87 4.75
N ALA A 336 -19.35 -15.39 5.42
CA ALA A 336 -19.40 -15.78 6.83
C ALA A 336 -18.66 -14.76 7.73
N GLY A 337 -18.34 -13.58 7.18
CA GLY A 337 -17.61 -12.49 7.83
C GLY A 337 -16.24 -12.26 7.21
N PHE A 338 -15.76 -11.01 7.24
CA PHE A 338 -14.54 -10.59 6.53
C PHE A 338 -13.32 -11.46 6.84
N LEU A 339 -12.95 -11.62 8.12
CA LEU A 339 -11.74 -12.37 8.48
C LEU A 339 -11.82 -13.85 8.11
N LYS A 340 -13.02 -14.44 8.28
CA LYS A 340 -13.26 -15.83 7.92
C LYS A 340 -13.17 -16.02 6.41
N ASP A 341 -13.80 -15.15 5.63
CA ASP A 341 -13.77 -15.21 4.17
C ASP A 341 -12.34 -15.04 3.61
N ILE A 342 -11.55 -14.14 4.19
CA ILE A 342 -10.18 -13.87 3.75
C ILE A 342 -9.21 -15.01 4.09
N LEU A 343 -9.33 -15.59 5.29
CA LEU A 343 -8.39 -16.60 5.78
C LEU A 343 -8.80 -18.04 5.43
N SER A 344 -10.05 -18.26 5.02
CA SER A 344 -10.54 -19.60 4.67
C SER A 344 -10.55 -19.87 3.17
N ASP A 345 -10.44 -21.15 2.84
CA ASP A 345 -10.63 -21.75 1.53
C ASP A 345 -11.76 -22.80 1.64
N ALA A 346 -11.95 -23.63 0.60
CA ALA A 346 -13.06 -24.58 0.53
C ALA A 346 -13.14 -25.59 1.70
N ASN A 347 -12.02 -25.84 2.39
CA ASN A 347 -11.92 -26.78 3.50
C ASN A 347 -11.75 -26.10 4.88
N GLY A 348 -11.91 -24.77 4.97
CA GLY A 348 -11.69 -24.01 6.22
C GLY A 348 -10.43 -23.14 6.16
N TYR A 349 -9.87 -22.78 7.32
CA TYR A 349 -8.70 -21.89 7.39
C TYR A 349 -7.50 -22.44 6.59
N SER A 350 -6.93 -21.63 5.71
CA SER A 350 -5.78 -21.96 4.89
C SER A 350 -4.52 -21.28 5.43
N PHE A 351 -3.51 -22.08 5.72
CA PHE A 351 -2.21 -21.56 6.18
C PHE A 351 -1.57 -20.62 5.15
N HIS A 352 -1.71 -20.93 3.86
CA HIS A 352 -1.18 -20.09 2.78
C HIS A 352 -1.87 -18.71 2.72
N ARG A 353 -3.21 -18.67 2.85
CA ARG A 353 -3.97 -17.40 2.92
C ARG A 353 -3.55 -16.57 4.13
N PHE A 354 -3.28 -17.22 5.26
CA PHE A 354 -2.73 -16.57 6.45
C PHE A 354 -1.32 -15.99 6.19
N GLN A 355 -0.42 -16.72 5.54
CA GLN A 355 0.91 -16.22 5.19
C GLN A 355 0.83 -14.97 4.31
N ILE A 356 0.02 -15.00 3.25
CA ILE A 356 -0.19 -13.86 2.36
C ILE A 356 -0.73 -12.65 3.15
N PHE A 357 -1.74 -12.87 3.98
CA PHE A 357 -2.33 -11.83 4.82
C PHE A 357 -1.30 -11.21 5.77
N ALA A 358 -0.53 -12.03 6.48
CA ALA A 358 0.51 -11.58 7.41
C ALA A 358 1.62 -10.78 6.70
N TRP A 359 2.10 -11.26 5.56
CA TRP A 359 3.12 -10.53 4.77
C TRP A 359 2.62 -9.19 4.26
N THR A 360 1.34 -9.10 3.89
CA THR A 360 0.71 -7.83 3.48
C THR A 360 0.80 -6.79 4.59
N ILE A 361 0.51 -7.19 5.84
CA ILE A 361 0.57 -6.30 7.00
C ILE A 361 2.01 -5.88 7.28
N VAL A 362 2.96 -6.83 7.31
CA VAL A 362 4.37 -6.54 7.58
C VAL A 362 4.93 -5.55 6.56
N LEU A 363 4.68 -5.78 5.27
CA LEU A 363 5.15 -4.88 4.22
C LEU A 363 4.42 -3.54 4.24
N GLY A 364 3.13 -3.52 4.57
CA GLY A 364 2.37 -2.30 4.78
C GLY A 364 2.99 -1.42 5.88
N ILE A 365 3.39 -2.01 7.02
CA ILE A 365 4.04 -1.29 8.11
C ILE A 365 5.40 -0.73 7.68
N ILE A 366 6.22 -1.56 7.01
CA ILE A 366 7.52 -1.12 6.48
C ILE A 366 7.32 0.04 5.49
N PHE A 367 6.30 -0.04 4.65
CA PHE A 367 5.97 0.99 3.68
C PHE A 367 5.59 2.31 4.34
N ILE A 368 4.67 2.28 5.30
CA ILE A 368 4.28 3.48 6.06
C ILE A 368 5.50 4.09 6.76
N SER A 369 6.35 3.26 7.36
CA SER A 369 7.57 3.72 8.02
C SER A 369 8.53 4.41 7.04
N SER A 370 8.74 3.85 5.84
CA SER A 370 9.59 4.46 4.81
C SER A 370 9.03 5.81 4.34
N VAL A 371 7.73 5.89 4.09
CA VAL A 371 7.08 7.13 3.64
C VAL A 371 7.14 8.19 4.74
N TYR A 372 6.86 7.82 5.98
CA TYR A 372 6.85 8.73 7.12
C TYR A 372 8.26 9.27 7.45
N ASN A 373 9.27 8.39 7.46
CA ASN A 373 10.63 8.78 7.86
C ASN A 373 11.47 9.34 6.71
N SER A 374 11.28 8.86 5.49
CA SER A 374 12.17 9.14 4.36
C SER A 374 11.50 9.85 3.19
N LEU A 375 10.19 10.12 3.25
CA LEU A 375 9.42 10.79 2.19
C LEU A 375 9.61 10.15 0.80
N THR A 376 9.89 8.85 0.77
CA THR A 376 10.09 8.09 -0.44
C THR A 376 9.27 6.82 -0.39
N MET A 377 8.82 6.41 -1.58
CA MET A 377 8.24 5.10 -1.75
C MET A 377 9.35 4.04 -1.65
N PRO A 378 9.17 3.00 -0.81
CA PRO A 378 10.19 1.98 -0.63
C PRO A 378 10.38 1.17 -1.91
N GLU A 379 11.64 0.81 -2.18
CA GLU A 379 11.99 -0.16 -3.20
C GLU A 379 12.00 -1.56 -2.59
N PHE A 380 11.13 -2.43 -3.10
CA PHE A 380 11.14 -3.85 -2.71
C PHE A 380 12.03 -4.64 -3.67
N SER A 381 12.93 -5.45 -3.13
CA SER A 381 13.84 -6.25 -3.97
C SER A 381 13.06 -7.28 -4.79
N SER A 382 13.57 -7.59 -5.99
CA SER A 382 13.02 -8.64 -6.85
C SER A 382 12.98 -10.00 -6.16
N THR A 383 13.92 -10.28 -5.25
CA THR A 383 13.92 -11.50 -4.42
C THR A 383 12.79 -11.51 -3.40
N LEU A 384 12.48 -10.39 -2.76
CA LEU A 384 11.37 -10.28 -1.81
C LEU A 384 10.01 -10.38 -2.53
N LEU A 385 9.88 -9.68 -3.66
CA LEU A 385 8.72 -9.79 -4.56
C LEU A 385 8.57 -11.21 -5.11
N GLY A 386 9.69 -11.82 -5.51
CA GLY A 386 9.77 -13.19 -6.00
C GLY A 386 9.42 -14.22 -4.92
N LEU A 387 9.83 -14.02 -3.66
CA LEU A 387 9.44 -14.87 -2.55
C LEU A 387 7.93 -14.83 -2.32
N MET A 388 7.31 -13.65 -2.40
CA MET A 388 5.84 -13.53 -2.35
C MET A 388 5.17 -14.17 -3.56
N GLY A 389 5.76 -14.01 -4.75
CA GLY A 389 5.30 -14.64 -5.99
C GLY A 389 5.41 -16.16 -5.99
N ILE A 390 6.49 -16.73 -5.42
CA ILE A 390 6.68 -18.19 -5.31
C ILE A 390 5.79 -18.77 -4.21
N SER A 391 5.64 -18.07 -3.08
CA SER A 391 4.70 -18.48 -2.03
C SER A 391 3.28 -18.57 -2.58
N SER A 392 2.87 -17.61 -3.43
CA SER A 392 1.54 -17.60 -4.09
C SER A 392 1.42 -18.51 -5.32
N GLY A 393 2.50 -18.66 -6.10
CA GLY A 393 2.55 -19.47 -7.32
C GLY A 393 2.74 -20.97 -7.09
N THR A 394 3.37 -21.38 -5.98
CA THR A 394 3.43 -22.81 -5.61
C THR A 394 2.04 -23.38 -5.32
N TYR A 395 1.14 -22.59 -4.75
CA TYR A 395 -0.28 -22.97 -4.61
C TYR A 395 -0.94 -23.24 -5.96
N ILE A 396 -0.60 -22.45 -6.99
CA ILE A 396 -1.10 -22.63 -8.36
C ILE A 396 -0.53 -23.92 -8.97
N GLY A 397 0.76 -24.20 -8.78
CA GLY A 397 1.41 -25.43 -9.23
C GLY A 397 0.77 -26.70 -8.65
N PHE A 398 0.32 -26.66 -7.40
CA PHE A 398 -0.41 -27.78 -6.77
C PHE A 398 -1.89 -27.89 -7.19
N LYS A 399 -2.48 -26.85 -7.78
CA LYS A 399 -3.88 -26.85 -8.27
C LYS A 399 -4.02 -27.37 -9.71
N PHE A 400 -2.91 -27.58 -10.44
CA PHE A 400 -2.90 -28.27 -11.73
C PHE A 400 -2.80 -29.79 -11.51
N PRO A 401 -3.81 -30.59 -11.90
CA PRO A 401 -3.61 -32.02 -12.01
C PRO A 401 -2.63 -32.27 -13.17
N GLU A 402 -1.56 -33.02 -12.90
CA GLU A 402 -0.72 -33.59 -13.95
C GLU A 402 -1.62 -34.31 -14.96
N ARG A 403 -1.71 -33.79 -16.18
CA ARG A 403 -2.20 -34.58 -17.31
C ARG A 403 -1.12 -35.61 -17.60
N ARG A 404 -1.30 -36.84 -17.13
CA ARG A 404 -0.62 -38.01 -17.68
C ARG A 404 -1.37 -38.51 -18.90
#